data_AF-A0A8S8ZE70-F1
#
_entry.id   AF-A0A8S8ZE70-F1
#
_cell.length_a   1.000
_cell.length_b   1.000
_cell.length_c   1.000
_cell.angle_alpha   90.00
_cell.angle_beta   90.00
_cell.angle_gamma   90.00
#
_symmetry.space_group_name_H-M   'P 1'
#
loop_
_entity.id
_entity.type
_entity.pdbx_description
1 polymer ?
#
loop_
_entity_poly.entity_id
_entity_poly.type
_entity_poly.pdbx_seq_one_letter_code
_entity_poly.pdbx_strand_id
1 'polypeptide(L)'
;MFRLLIRTPARSFQVLSAQPFRSFSISAAFKFNSSLNMADSSSAQSTPVESSASTTPAPPNANAPAQQKQQKQQNNKKQNRPPHPNAIAAAANAKPKPVKKEVRILMLHGYTQSGPLFRAKTRALEKLLIKALSPLNLVPTLIYPTAPNRLSVSDIPGYEPSPNSQSGPGEEKELSDSWAWFRREEATWNYRFIGEGFERLAETMEKVNGGAVVVDGLVTDQKVGEEGVEEPKELKGVVRSEVIDGVIGFSQGGAMAAMLTAAMEHLSPGHPRPVLTAEHEAWARQIRDANKGQPLKFCVSYSGFFALPPELGWLWEPKVKTPTMHFLGSLDTVVEESRSRRLVEACEDAVVVVHPGGHYVPVSKEWVAPLVGFIRGCLERYKKEEEEGKKGEEEKNL
;
A
#
# COMPACT_ATOMS: atom_id res chain seq x y z
N MET A 1 12.59 -24.74 13.38
CA MET A 1 13.20 -24.54 12.04
C MET A 1 12.07 -24.36 11.04
N PHE A 2 11.91 -23.19 10.44
CA PHE A 2 10.89 -22.94 9.41
C PHE A 2 11.48 -23.13 8.02
N ARG A 3 10.80 -23.86 7.13
CA ARG A 3 11.19 -24.00 5.72
C ARG A 3 10.54 -22.90 4.90
N LEU A 4 11.38 -22.04 4.32
CA LEU A 4 10.98 -21.11 3.27
C LEU A 4 10.80 -21.89 1.96
N LEU A 5 9.55 -22.06 1.50
CA LEU A 5 9.25 -22.70 0.22
C LEU A 5 9.29 -21.66 -0.91
N ILE A 6 10.48 -21.43 -1.45
CA ILE A 6 10.62 -20.76 -2.75
C ILE A 6 10.39 -21.81 -3.84
N ARG A 7 9.33 -21.66 -4.64
CA ARG A 7 9.13 -22.43 -5.88
C ARG A 7 9.65 -21.60 -7.07
N THR A 8 10.39 -22.26 -7.94
CA THR A 8 10.78 -21.78 -9.28
C THR A 8 10.31 -22.80 -10.33
N PRO A 9 10.13 -22.40 -11.60
CA PRO A 9 9.23 -23.12 -12.52
C PRO A 9 9.82 -24.43 -13.06
N ALA A 10 8.92 -25.34 -13.44
CA ALA A 10 9.27 -26.66 -13.92
C ALA A 10 9.89 -26.63 -15.34
N ARG A 11 11.01 -27.31 -15.51
CA ARG A 11 11.46 -27.84 -16.81
C ARG A 11 11.44 -29.36 -16.76
N SER A 12 10.85 -29.93 -17.81
CA SER A 12 11.11 -31.28 -18.36
C SER A 12 11.13 -32.47 -17.39
N PHE A 13 10.07 -33.29 -17.42
CA PHE A 13 10.14 -34.66 -16.90
C PHE A 13 11.16 -35.49 -17.69
N GLN A 14 12.08 -36.14 -16.98
CA GLN A 14 12.66 -37.41 -17.41
C GLN A 14 12.58 -38.39 -16.25
N VAL A 15 11.97 -39.56 -16.51
CA VAL A 15 11.81 -40.64 -15.55
C VAL A 15 13.06 -41.53 -15.59
N LEU A 16 13.68 -41.79 -14.44
CA LEU A 16 14.60 -42.90 -14.24
C LEU A 16 14.25 -43.67 -12.96
N SER A 17 14.57 -44.96 -12.98
CA SER A 17 13.86 -46.01 -12.23
C SER A 17 14.28 -46.22 -10.77
N ALA A 18 13.40 -46.89 -10.02
CA ALA A 18 13.55 -47.18 -8.59
C ALA A 18 14.63 -48.22 -8.22
N GLN A 19 15.15 -48.08 -7.00
CA GLN A 19 15.64 -49.16 -6.12
C GLN A 19 15.21 -48.86 -4.68
N PRO A 20 14.74 -49.84 -3.88
CA PRO A 20 14.26 -49.62 -2.50
C PRO A 20 15.29 -50.02 -1.41
N PHE A 21 14.87 -49.96 -0.13
CA PHE A 21 15.61 -50.21 1.12
C PHE A 21 16.55 -49.07 1.58
N ARG A 22 16.74 -48.80 2.88
CA ARG A 22 16.45 -49.58 4.10
C ARG A 22 15.87 -48.69 5.22
N SER A 23 15.11 -49.30 6.12
CA SER A 23 14.68 -48.67 7.37
C SER A 23 15.84 -48.48 8.35
N PHE A 24 15.81 -47.38 9.11
CA PHE A 24 16.45 -47.31 10.41
C PHE A 24 15.46 -46.74 11.43
N SER A 25 15.14 -47.56 12.43
CA SER A 25 14.36 -47.17 13.60
C SER A 25 15.29 -46.61 14.66
N ILE A 26 14.97 -45.45 15.20
CA ILE A 26 15.47 -45.02 16.52
C ILE A 26 14.27 -44.51 17.32
N SER A 27 13.85 -45.31 18.30
CA SER A 27 12.92 -44.87 19.33
C SER A 27 13.64 -43.97 20.34
N ALA A 28 13.02 -42.85 20.70
CA ALA A 28 13.30 -42.13 21.94
C ALA A 28 11.97 -41.63 22.50
N ALA A 29 11.42 -42.36 23.46
CA ALA A 29 10.17 -41.99 24.13
C ALA A 29 10.47 -41.17 25.39
N PHE A 30 9.77 -40.04 25.58
CA PHE A 30 9.60 -39.45 26.91
C PHE A 30 8.18 -38.92 27.12
N LYS A 31 7.38 -39.80 27.73
CA LYS A 31 6.32 -39.57 28.72
C LYS A 31 5.55 -38.24 28.66
N PHE A 32 4.30 -38.35 28.23
CA PHE A 32 3.18 -37.55 28.71
C PHE A 32 3.13 -37.53 30.25
N ASN A 33 2.70 -36.40 30.84
CA ASN A 33 2.19 -36.38 32.20
C ASN A 33 0.94 -35.47 32.25
N SER A 34 -0.07 -35.89 33.02
CA SER A 34 -1.41 -35.30 33.01
C SER A 34 -1.99 -35.24 34.42
N SER A 35 -2.31 -34.03 34.90
CA SER A 35 -3.29 -33.70 35.96
C SER A 35 -3.46 -32.19 35.94
N LEU A 36 -4.64 -31.68 35.59
CA LEU A 36 -5.73 -31.33 36.52
C LEU A 36 -5.35 -30.26 37.56
N ASN A 37 -6.00 -29.10 37.47
CA ASN A 37 -6.80 -28.55 38.56
C ASN A 37 -7.80 -27.52 38.03
N MET A 38 -9.08 -27.70 38.38
CA MET A 38 -10.11 -26.67 38.34
C MET A 38 -10.18 -26.01 39.73
N ALA A 39 -10.50 -24.73 39.77
CA ALA A 39 -11.06 -24.07 40.95
C ALA A 39 -11.99 -22.95 40.50
N ASP A 40 -13.17 -22.89 41.11
CA ASP A 40 -14.29 -22.02 40.77
C ASP A 40 -14.79 -21.37 42.07
N SER A 41 -15.06 -20.05 42.10
CA SER A 41 -15.87 -19.40 43.16
C SER A 41 -16.16 -17.90 42.92
N SER A 42 -17.28 -17.61 42.25
CA SER A 42 -18.34 -16.65 42.65
C SER A 42 -18.07 -15.38 43.50
N SER A 43 -18.37 -14.21 42.90
CA SER A 43 -19.28 -13.11 43.35
C SER A 43 -19.15 -12.36 44.71
N ALA A 44 -19.18 -11.00 44.65
CA ALA A 44 -19.80 -10.12 45.67
C ALA A 44 -20.11 -8.68 45.14
N GLN A 45 -20.90 -7.91 45.90
CA GLN A 45 -21.64 -6.67 45.52
C GLN A 45 -21.67 -5.64 46.69
N SER A 46 -21.96 -4.33 46.55
CA SER A 46 -21.91 -3.37 45.41
C SER A 46 -22.28 -1.93 45.86
N THR A 47 -21.72 -0.87 45.25
CA THR A 47 -22.14 0.58 45.32
C THR A 47 -22.08 1.28 46.70
N PRO A 48 -22.32 2.61 46.82
CA PRO A 48 -21.86 3.79 46.05
C PRO A 48 -21.17 4.86 46.97
N VAL A 49 -20.89 6.10 46.50
CA VAL A 49 -21.19 7.40 47.16
C VAL A 49 -20.66 8.62 46.36
N GLU A 50 -21.60 9.51 46.03
CA GLU A 50 -21.67 10.99 45.87
C GLU A 50 -20.49 11.92 45.48
N SER A 51 -20.91 13.10 44.99
CA SER A 51 -20.15 14.25 44.51
C SER A 51 -20.15 15.42 45.51
N SER A 52 -19.21 16.38 45.35
CA SER A 52 -19.45 17.83 45.56
C SER A 52 -18.24 18.65 45.07
N ALA A 53 -18.40 19.97 44.98
CA ALA A 53 -17.51 20.89 44.26
C ALA A 53 -17.00 22.06 45.13
N SER A 54 -16.13 22.91 44.54
CA SER A 54 -15.85 24.29 44.99
C SER A 54 -14.94 24.41 46.25
N THR A 55 -14.07 25.41 46.49
CA THR A 55 -13.78 26.71 45.84
C THR A 55 -12.36 27.22 46.18
N THR A 56 -11.86 28.22 45.45
CA THR A 56 -10.68 29.13 45.64
C THR A 56 -10.59 29.84 47.02
N PRO A 57 -9.46 30.47 47.48
CA PRO A 57 -8.62 31.40 46.68
C PRO A 57 -7.09 31.58 47.00
N ALA A 58 -6.45 32.38 46.12
CA ALA A 58 -5.13 33.05 46.25
C ALA A 58 -5.31 34.44 46.96
N PRO A 59 -4.39 35.46 46.96
CA PRO A 59 -3.06 35.67 46.33
C PRO A 59 -2.04 36.22 47.40
N PRO A 60 -1.08 37.19 47.17
CA PRO A 60 -0.35 37.71 45.98
C PRO A 60 1.20 37.48 46.10
N ASN A 61 2.14 37.97 45.28
CA ASN A 61 2.24 39.24 44.55
C ASN A 61 3.24 39.22 43.37
N ALA A 62 3.24 40.29 42.57
CA ALA A 62 3.92 40.43 41.27
C ALA A 62 5.40 40.85 41.32
N ASN A 63 6.18 40.48 40.29
CA ASN A 63 6.65 41.41 39.25
C ASN A 63 7.64 40.78 38.24
N ALA A 64 7.65 41.34 37.03
CA ALA A 64 8.63 41.18 35.95
C ALA A 64 8.92 42.60 35.38
N PRO A 65 9.76 42.83 34.32
CA PRO A 65 10.58 41.90 33.55
C PRO A 65 12.03 42.41 33.25
N ALA A 66 12.72 41.68 32.36
CA ALA A 66 13.78 42.15 31.44
C ALA A 66 15.17 42.56 31.98
N GLN A 67 16.17 41.68 31.78
CA GLN A 67 17.51 42.00 31.25
C GLN A 67 18.38 40.73 31.10
N GLN A 68 18.44 40.11 29.92
CA GLN A 68 19.48 39.11 29.58
C GLN A 68 19.60 38.85 28.06
N LYS A 69 20.01 39.89 27.32
CA LYS A 69 20.48 39.78 25.92
C LYS A 69 21.74 40.64 25.70
N GLN A 70 22.84 40.31 26.37
CA GLN A 70 24.15 40.92 26.09
C GLN A 70 25.34 40.15 26.70
N GLN A 71 25.58 38.90 26.25
CA GLN A 71 26.86 38.21 26.51
C GLN A 71 27.14 37.09 25.49
N LYS A 72 27.28 37.45 24.21
CA LYS A 72 27.83 36.54 23.17
C LYS A 72 28.38 37.26 21.92
N GLN A 73 29.11 38.35 22.12
CA GLN A 73 29.91 39.00 21.07
C GLN A 73 31.25 39.50 21.62
N GLN A 74 32.22 38.60 21.77
CA GLN A 74 33.67 38.91 21.79
C GLN A 74 34.48 37.61 21.80
N ASN A 75 34.78 37.10 20.60
CA ASN A 75 36.01 36.37 20.26
C ASN A 75 35.95 35.93 18.79
N ASN A 76 36.32 36.84 17.90
CA ASN A 76 36.53 36.52 16.49
C ASN A 76 37.63 37.44 15.91
N LYS A 77 38.89 36.96 15.95
CA LYS A 77 40.04 37.55 15.23
C LYS A 77 41.19 36.52 15.21
N LYS A 78 41.87 36.41 14.05
CA LYS A 78 42.91 35.41 13.67
C LYS A 78 42.31 34.03 13.33
N GLN A 79 42.60 33.39 12.19
CA GLN A 79 43.57 33.66 11.11
C GLN A 79 42.98 33.31 9.73
N ASN A 80 43.13 34.21 8.75
CA ASN A 80 43.07 33.81 7.33
C ASN A 80 44.42 33.20 6.94
N ARG A 81 44.43 31.91 6.58
CA ARG A 81 45.51 31.28 5.82
C ARG A 81 44.92 30.91 4.44
N PRO A 82 45.60 31.19 3.32
CA PRO A 82 45.09 30.80 2.00
C PRO A 82 44.96 29.26 1.91
N PRO A 83 43.99 28.74 1.14
CA PRO A 83 43.75 27.30 1.03
C PRO A 83 44.95 26.59 0.39
N HIS A 84 45.29 25.40 0.91
CA HIS A 84 46.33 24.56 0.32
C HIS A 84 45.90 24.08 -1.09
N PRO A 85 46.81 24.07 -2.09
CA PRO A 85 46.47 23.71 -3.48
C PRO A 85 45.91 22.28 -3.65
N ASN A 86 46.16 21.36 -2.69
CA ASN A 86 45.60 20.00 -2.72
C ASN A 86 44.09 19.93 -2.46
N ALA A 87 43.43 20.99 -1.98
CA ALA A 87 41.98 21.00 -1.80
C ALA A 87 41.21 21.01 -3.13
N ILE A 88 41.81 21.57 -4.20
CA ILE A 88 41.19 21.67 -5.52
C ILE A 88 41.27 20.32 -6.26
N ALA A 89 42.40 19.61 -6.13
CA ALA A 89 42.59 18.29 -6.73
C ALA A 89 41.65 17.21 -6.16
N ALA A 90 41.24 17.32 -4.89
CA ALA A 90 40.30 16.37 -4.27
C ALA A 90 38.86 16.52 -4.80
N ALA A 91 38.46 17.71 -5.26
CA ALA A 91 37.13 17.96 -5.81
C ALA A 91 36.96 17.38 -7.23
N ALA A 92 38.05 17.28 -8.00
CA ALA A 92 38.04 16.81 -9.39
C ALA A 92 37.86 15.29 -9.56
N ASN A 93 37.86 14.50 -8.47
CA ASN A 93 37.80 13.03 -8.52
C ASN A 93 36.66 12.45 -7.65
N ALA A 94 35.69 13.29 -7.26
CA ALA A 94 34.49 12.83 -6.58
C ALA A 94 33.57 12.10 -7.57
N LYS A 95 33.39 10.78 -7.39
CA LYS A 95 32.36 10.02 -8.13
C LYS A 95 31.02 10.76 -8.03
N PRO A 96 30.27 10.93 -9.13
CA PRO A 96 28.99 11.64 -9.10
C PRO A 96 28.08 11.02 -8.04
N LYS A 97 27.54 11.85 -7.15
CA LYS A 97 26.61 11.37 -6.11
C LYS A 97 25.44 10.68 -6.82
N PRO A 98 25.02 9.49 -6.36
CA PRO A 98 23.95 8.77 -7.02
C PRO A 98 22.66 9.61 -6.96
N VAL A 99 22.09 9.85 -8.14
CA VAL A 99 20.85 10.62 -8.30
C VAL A 99 19.70 9.80 -7.72
N LYS A 100 18.87 10.43 -6.88
CA LYS A 100 17.69 9.76 -6.32
C LYS A 100 16.55 9.78 -7.35
N LYS A 101 15.78 8.69 -7.43
CA LYS A 101 14.58 8.59 -8.29
C LYS A 101 13.35 8.38 -7.40
N GLU A 102 12.27 9.09 -7.69
CA GLU A 102 10.96 8.86 -7.08
C GLU A 102 10.38 7.53 -7.59
N VAL A 103 9.61 6.85 -6.74
CA VAL A 103 8.73 5.73 -7.11
C VAL A 103 7.33 6.07 -6.61
N ARG A 104 6.34 6.21 -7.50
CA ARG A 104 4.96 6.53 -7.10
C ARG A 104 4.14 5.28 -6.91
N ILE A 105 3.48 5.16 -5.76
CA ILE A 105 2.75 3.96 -5.36
C ILE A 105 1.35 4.35 -4.90
N LEU A 106 0.32 3.88 -5.62
CA LEU A 106 -1.07 3.97 -5.17
C LEU A 106 -1.34 2.98 -4.02
N MET A 107 -2.05 3.42 -2.99
CA MET A 107 -2.34 2.68 -1.77
C MET A 107 -3.86 2.56 -1.58
N LEU A 108 -4.45 1.46 -2.05
CA LEU A 108 -5.90 1.30 -2.16
C LEU A 108 -6.49 0.62 -0.91
N HIS A 109 -7.37 1.32 -0.20
CA HIS A 109 -7.98 0.86 1.04
C HIS A 109 -9.05 -0.23 0.85
N GLY A 110 -9.39 -0.94 1.92
CA GLY A 110 -10.47 -1.94 1.92
C GLY A 110 -11.87 -1.33 1.99
N TYR A 111 -12.90 -2.18 1.92
CA TYR A 111 -14.29 -1.77 2.15
C TYR A 111 -14.46 -1.19 3.57
N THR A 112 -15.39 -0.24 3.76
CA THR A 112 -15.57 0.53 5.01
C THR A 112 -14.31 1.21 5.54
N GLN A 113 -13.47 1.74 4.63
CA GLN A 113 -12.29 2.52 5.00
C GLN A 113 -12.22 3.80 4.15
N SER A 114 -11.26 4.67 4.48
CA SER A 114 -10.88 5.85 3.72
C SER A 114 -9.35 5.85 3.50
N GLY A 115 -8.86 6.67 2.57
CA GLY A 115 -7.42 6.87 2.35
C GLY A 115 -6.65 7.25 3.62
N PRO A 116 -7.10 8.27 4.39
CA PRO A 116 -6.50 8.65 5.67
C PRO A 116 -6.47 7.49 6.69
N LEU A 117 -7.58 6.75 6.84
CA LEU A 117 -7.65 5.61 7.76
C LEU A 117 -6.71 4.48 7.35
N PHE A 118 -6.61 4.18 6.06
CA PHE A 118 -5.71 3.15 5.56
C PHE A 118 -4.25 3.54 5.80
N ARG A 119 -3.88 4.80 5.54
CA ARG A 119 -2.54 5.32 5.86
C ARG A 119 -2.22 5.23 7.34
N ALA A 120 -3.16 5.56 8.22
CA ALA A 120 -2.97 5.43 9.67
C ALA A 120 -2.64 3.97 10.04
N LYS A 121 -3.38 3.00 9.49
CA LYS A 121 -3.14 1.56 9.67
C LYS A 121 -1.81 1.08 9.07
N THR A 122 -1.37 1.64 7.93
CA THR A 122 -0.12 1.24 7.25
C THR A 122 1.10 2.10 7.60
N ARG A 123 1.03 3.03 8.56
CA ARG A 123 2.15 3.97 8.85
C ARG A 123 3.47 3.28 9.24
N ALA A 124 3.41 2.08 9.82
CA ALA A 124 4.60 1.27 10.08
C ALA A 124 5.21 0.68 8.79
N LEU A 125 4.37 0.22 7.86
CA LEU A 125 4.77 -0.23 6.53
C LEU A 125 5.40 0.91 5.71
N GLU A 126 4.80 2.11 5.72
CA GLU A 126 5.36 3.33 5.09
C GLU A 126 6.80 3.59 5.55
N LYS A 127 7.03 3.63 6.87
CA LYS A 127 8.36 3.86 7.46
C LYS A 127 9.38 2.77 7.06
N LEU A 128 8.95 1.51 6.95
CA LEU A 128 9.81 0.40 6.56
C LEU A 128 10.15 0.43 5.06
N LEU A 129 9.19 0.73 4.19
CA LEU A 129 9.40 0.91 2.74
C LEU A 129 10.39 2.06 2.47
N ILE A 130 10.17 3.24 3.06
CA ILE A 130 11.07 4.40 2.93
C ILE A 130 12.50 4.01 3.36
N LYS A 131 12.63 3.37 4.53
CA LYS A 131 13.94 2.97 5.07
C LYS A 131 14.65 1.95 4.16
N ALA A 132 13.92 1.02 3.57
CA ALA A 132 14.50 -0.09 2.83
C ALA A 132 14.79 0.24 1.35
N LEU A 133 14.08 1.22 0.77
CA LEU A 133 14.33 1.73 -0.58
C LEU A 133 15.43 2.81 -0.60
N SER A 134 15.66 3.53 0.51
CA SER A 134 16.68 4.59 0.59
C SER A 134 18.11 4.16 0.19
N PRO A 135 18.63 2.96 0.52
CA PRO A 135 19.97 2.52 0.08
C PRO A 135 20.11 2.34 -1.44
N LEU A 136 18.98 2.21 -2.15
CA LEU A 136 18.92 2.06 -3.60
C LEU A 136 18.81 3.41 -4.33
N ASN A 137 18.79 4.52 -3.58
CA ASN A 137 18.47 5.87 -4.07
C ASN A 137 17.03 5.98 -4.61
N LEU A 138 16.15 5.07 -4.20
CA LEU A 138 14.72 5.12 -4.50
C LEU A 138 13.97 5.83 -3.37
N VAL A 139 13.07 6.74 -3.72
CA VAL A 139 12.26 7.51 -2.78
C VAL A 139 10.78 7.23 -3.06
N PRO A 140 10.10 6.41 -2.24
CA PRO A 140 8.69 6.12 -2.48
C PRO A 140 7.80 7.30 -2.08
N THR A 141 6.91 7.69 -2.99
CA THR A 141 5.77 8.57 -2.72
C THR A 141 4.52 7.69 -2.66
N LEU A 142 3.99 7.48 -1.45
CA LEU A 142 2.78 6.70 -1.24
C LEU A 142 1.56 7.61 -1.34
N ILE A 143 0.57 7.22 -2.14
CA ILE A 143 -0.63 8.02 -2.46
C ILE A 143 -1.85 7.23 -2.03
N TYR A 144 -2.63 7.76 -1.09
CA TYR A 144 -3.77 7.10 -0.45
C TYR A 144 -5.10 7.75 -0.89
N PRO A 145 -5.61 7.46 -2.09
CA PRO A 145 -6.92 7.96 -2.51
C PRO A 145 -8.03 7.35 -1.64
N THR A 146 -9.06 8.15 -1.37
CA THR A 146 -10.34 7.66 -0.86
C THR A 146 -11.24 7.29 -2.04
N ALA A 147 -11.85 6.11 -1.96
CA ALA A 147 -12.79 5.62 -2.96
C ALA A 147 -14.04 6.53 -3.10
N PRO A 148 -14.78 6.50 -4.21
CA PRO A 148 -15.86 7.47 -4.46
C PRO A 148 -17.17 7.14 -3.74
N ASN A 149 -17.50 5.85 -3.56
CA ASN A 149 -18.79 5.45 -3.02
C ASN A 149 -18.80 5.56 -1.49
N ARG A 150 -19.35 6.64 -0.94
CA ARG A 150 -19.61 6.74 0.51
C ARG A 150 -20.70 5.74 0.91
N LEU A 151 -20.55 5.16 2.10
CA LEU A 151 -21.47 4.18 2.67
C LEU A 151 -22.31 4.83 3.78
N SER A 152 -23.62 4.65 3.70
CA SER A 152 -24.52 4.93 4.82
C SER A 152 -24.33 3.90 5.93
N VAL A 153 -24.72 4.21 7.16
CA VAL A 153 -24.64 3.25 8.28
C VAL A 153 -25.40 1.95 7.98
N SER A 154 -26.54 2.04 7.27
CA SER A 154 -27.30 0.88 6.77
C SER A 154 -26.59 0.04 5.70
N ASP A 155 -25.53 0.54 5.06
CA ASP A 155 -24.71 -0.23 4.09
C ASP A 155 -23.58 -1.04 4.78
N ILE A 156 -23.41 -0.90 6.10
CA ILE A 156 -22.34 -1.53 6.87
C ILE A 156 -22.78 -2.94 7.32
N PRO A 157 -22.04 -4.02 6.96
CA PRO A 157 -22.35 -5.37 7.40
C PRO A 157 -22.40 -5.49 8.93
N GLY A 158 -23.48 -6.05 9.46
CA GLY A 158 -23.70 -6.21 10.90
C GLY A 158 -24.35 -5.01 11.61
N TYR A 159 -24.86 -4.01 10.87
CA TYR A 159 -25.70 -2.97 11.46
C TYR A 159 -27.08 -3.51 11.86
N GLU A 160 -27.47 -3.33 13.12
CA GLU A 160 -28.85 -3.48 13.58
C GLU A 160 -29.46 -2.09 13.86
N PRO A 161 -30.63 -1.75 13.30
CA PRO A 161 -31.29 -0.48 13.58
C PRO A 161 -31.82 -0.44 15.02
N SER A 162 -31.51 0.64 15.74
CA SER A 162 -32.04 0.85 17.09
C SER A 162 -33.56 1.06 17.03
N PRO A 163 -34.37 0.40 17.88
CA PRO A 163 -35.83 0.50 17.81
C PRO A 163 -36.40 1.91 18.03
N ASN A 164 -35.59 2.86 18.52
CA ASN A 164 -35.95 4.27 18.67
C ASN A 164 -35.55 5.17 17.49
N SER A 165 -34.86 4.66 16.45
CA SER A 165 -34.50 5.48 15.28
C SER A 165 -35.66 5.61 14.29
N GLN A 166 -36.72 6.34 14.69
CA GLN A 166 -37.71 6.89 13.76
C GLN A 166 -37.12 8.09 13.02
N SER A 167 -36.28 7.83 12.02
CA SER A 167 -35.76 8.90 11.17
C SER A 167 -36.88 9.53 10.35
N GLY A 168 -37.16 10.81 10.59
CA GLY A 168 -38.20 11.56 9.89
C GLY A 168 -37.85 11.82 8.42
N PRO A 169 -38.84 12.17 7.56
CA PRO A 169 -38.60 12.52 6.16
C PRO A 169 -37.85 13.86 6.07
N GLY A 170 -36.52 13.80 6.07
CA GLY A 170 -35.66 14.98 5.96
C GLY A 170 -34.35 14.92 6.76
N GLU A 171 -34.16 13.91 7.62
CA GLU A 171 -32.87 13.74 8.31
C GLU A 171 -31.80 13.22 7.33
N GLU A 172 -30.67 13.92 7.25
CA GLU A 172 -29.50 13.46 6.51
C GLU A 172 -29.05 12.13 7.11
N LYS A 173 -29.11 11.04 6.32
CA LYS A 173 -28.61 9.72 6.75
C LYS A 173 -27.19 9.89 7.29
N GLU A 174 -26.99 9.59 8.57
CA GLU A 174 -25.71 9.82 9.27
C GLU A 174 -24.54 9.21 8.46
N LEU A 175 -23.75 10.06 7.79
CA LEU A 175 -22.78 9.61 6.80
C LEU A 175 -21.46 9.26 7.49
N SER A 176 -21.17 7.97 7.64
CA SER A 176 -19.88 7.51 8.19
C SER A 176 -18.67 7.84 7.27
N ASP A 177 -17.44 7.82 7.79
CA ASP A 177 -16.20 7.84 6.97
C ASP A 177 -15.87 6.44 6.40
N SER A 178 -16.90 5.77 5.87
CA SER A 178 -16.81 4.45 5.28
C SER A 178 -17.00 4.56 3.78
N TRP A 179 -16.03 4.08 2.99
CA TRP A 179 -16.07 4.19 1.53
C TRP A 179 -15.81 2.84 0.86
N ALA A 180 -16.22 2.74 -0.41
CA ALA A 180 -16.07 1.57 -1.24
C ALA A 180 -15.62 1.92 -2.67
N TRP A 181 -14.80 1.07 -3.28
CA TRP A 181 -14.39 1.18 -4.68
C TRP A 181 -15.52 0.81 -5.64
N PHE A 182 -16.36 -0.13 -5.22
CA PHE A 182 -17.55 -0.61 -5.90
C PHE A 182 -18.49 -1.23 -4.85
N ARG A 183 -19.77 -1.44 -5.18
CA ARG A 183 -20.72 -2.14 -4.31
C ARG A 183 -21.07 -3.49 -4.93
N ARG A 184 -20.92 -4.59 -4.18
CA ARG A 184 -21.34 -5.93 -4.62
C ARG A 184 -22.85 -6.08 -4.46
N GLU A 185 -23.54 -6.46 -5.53
CA GLU A 185 -24.93 -6.93 -5.47
C GLU A 185 -24.95 -8.43 -5.13
N GLU A 186 -25.69 -8.83 -4.09
CA GLU A 186 -25.60 -10.20 -3.56
C GLU A 186 -26.31 -11.25 -4.44
N ALA A 187 -27.39 -10.86 -5.11
CA ALA A 187 -28.17 -11.77 -5.96
C ALA A 187 -27.47 -12.13 -7.28
N THR A 188 -26.73 -11.18 -7.86
CA THR A 188 -26.11 -11.28 -9.20
C THR A 188 -24.59 -11.45 -9.13
N TRP A 189 -23.97 -11.13 -7.99
CA TRP A 189 -22.53 -10.92 -7.79
C TRP A 189 -21.91 -9.74 -8.56
N ASN A 190 -22.73 -8.94 -9.26
CA ASN A 190 -22.28 -7.78 -10.04
C ASN A 190 -21.64 -6.69 -9.16
N TYR A 191 -20.72 -5.92 -9.74
CA TYR A 191 -20.03 -4.82 -9.07
C TYR A 191 -20.56 -3.47 -9.56
N ARG A 192 -21.56 -2.93 -8.85
CA ARG A 192 -22.12 -1.60 -9.11
C ARG A 192 -21.09 -0.51 -8.80
N PHE A 193 -21.14 0.57 -9.57
CA PHE A 193 -20.30 1.77 -9.40
C PHE A 193 -18.79 1.49 -9.54
N ILE A 194 -18.41 0.43 -10.26
CA ILE A 194 -17.01 0.11 -10.54
C ILE A 194 -16.35 1.13 -11.48
N GLY A 195 -17.12 1.68 -12.44
CA GLY A 195 -16.68 2.78 -13.31
C GLY A 195 -16.20 3.98 -12.50
N GLU A 196 -17.02 4.49 -11.58
CA GLU A 196 -16.65 5.57 -10.65
C GLU A 196 -15.36 5.26 -9.88
N GLY A 197 -15.20 4.00 -9.44
CA GLY A 197 -13.99 3.51 -8.78
C GLY A 197 -12.73 3.68 -9.64
N PHE A 198 -12.82 3.40 -10.95
CA PHE A 198 -11.71 3.62 -11.90
C PHE A 198 -11.53 5.09 -12.27
N GLU A 199 -12.61 5.84 -12.43
CA GLU A 199 -12.57 7.30 -12.67
C GLU A 199 -11.82 8.00 -11.53
N ARG A 200 -12.13 7.69 -10.26
CA ARG A 200 -11.39 8.19 -9.09
C ARG A 200 -9.89 7.85 -9.10
N LEU A 201 -9.53 6.68 -9.63
CA LEU A 201 -8.12 6.31 -9.79
C LEU A 201 -7.46 7.14 -10.90
N ALA A 202 -8.11 7.30 -12.05
CA ALA A 202 -7.64 8.15 -13.13
C ALA A 202 -7.46 9.61 -12.69
N GLU A 203 -8.46 10.22 -12.03
CA GLU A 203 -8.37 11.56 -11.43
C GLU A 203 -7.14 11.71 -10.51
N THR A 204 -6.92 10.71 -9.64
CA THR A 204 -5.79 10.70 -8.70
C THR A 204 -4.46 10.62 -9.45
N MET A 205 -4.39 9.76 -10.47
CA MET A 205 -3.21 9.55 -11.31
C MET A 205 -2.89 10.81 -12.12
N GLU A 206 -3.88 11.42 -12.77
CA GLU A 206 -3.76 12.68 -13.52
C GLU A 206 -3.24 13.82 -12.64
N LYS A 207 -3.84 14.04 -11.47
CA LYS A 207 -3.38 15.08 -10.53
C LYS A 207 -1.91 14.88 -10.15
N VAL A 208 -1.54 13.68 -9.71
CA VAL A 208 -0.16 13.38 -9.27
C VAL A 208 0.84 13.46 -10.43
N ASN A 209 0.46 12.98 -11.62
CA ASN A 209 1.31 13.00 -12.81
C ASN A 209 1.45 14.42 -13.40
N GLY A 210 0.41 15.25 -13.25
CA GLY A 210 0.43 16.70 -13.49
C GLY A 210 1.21 17.51 -12.45
N GLY A 211 1.78 16.87 -11.42
CA GLY A 211 2.65 17.51 -10.43
C GLY A 211 1.96 17.99 -9.16
N ALA A 212 0.70 17.59 -8.90
CA ALA A 212 0.04 17.88 -7.64
C ALA A 212 0.85 17.37 -6.44
N VAL A 213 0.81 18.12 -5.34
CA VAL A 213 1.58 17.82 -4.15
C VAL A 213 0.89 16.73 -3.35
N VAL A 214 1.68 15.77 -2.87
CA VAL A 214 1.22 14.70 -1.98
C VAL A 214 1.71 15.01 -0.57
N VAL A 215 0.82 15.49 0.30
CA VAL A 215 1.11 15.81 1.70
C VAL A 215 0.47 14.75 2.59
N ASP A 216 1.25 14.19 3.50
CA ASP A 216 0.81 13.10 4.39
C ASP A 216 0.08 11.97 3.63
N GLY A 217 0.54 11.67 2.41
CA GLY A 217 0.01 10.64 1.54
C GLY A 217 -1.27 10.99 0.78
N LEU A 218 -1.83 12.19 0.97
CA LEU A 218 -3.05 12.66 0.31
C LEU A 218 -2.69 13.69 -0.77
N VAL A 219 -3.42 13.70 -1.88
CA VAL A 219 -3.25 14.70 -2.95
C VAL A 219 -3.96 15.99 -2.54
N THR A 220 -3.24 17.11 -2.52
CA THR A 220 -3.77 18.40 -2.05
C THR A 220 -3.81 19.45 -3.16
N ASP A 221 -4.96 20.08 -3.37
CA ASP A 221 -5.11 21.21 -4.31
C ASP A 221 -4.78 22.58 -3.65
N GLN A 222 -4.62 22.61 -2.32
CA GLN A 222 -4.37 23.84 -1.56
C GLN A 222 -2.90 24.29 -1.64
N LYS A 223 -2.68 25.61 -1.73
CA LYS A 223 -1.39 26.20 -1.37
C LYS A 223 -1.16 25.95 0.12
N VAL A 224 -0.05 25.28 0.42
CA VAL A 224 0.42 25.00 1.78
C VAL A 224 0.56 26.33 2.53
N GLY A 225 -0.28 26.55 3.54
CA GLY A 225 -0.38 27.86 4.17
C GLY A 225 -1.64 28.07 5.00
N GLU A 226 -2.03 27.10 5.82
CA GLU A 226 -2.88 27.31 7.00
C GLU A 226 -2.61 26.20 8.03
N GLU A 227 -2.87 26.47 9.31
CA GLU A 227 -2.18 25.80 10.43
C GLU A 227 -2.46 24.29 10.56
N GLY A 228 -1.39 23.50 10.75
CA GLY A 228 -1.46 22.08 11.15
C GLY A 228 -1.03 21.06 10.10
N VAL A 229 -0.85 21.45 8.84
CA VAL A 229 -0.35 20.58 7.77
C VAL A 229 1.19 20.56 7.78
N GLU A 230 1.84 19.38 7.82
CA GLU A 230 3.31 19.29 7.60
C GLU A 230 3.64 19.91 6.23
N GLU A 231 4.55 20.88 6.17
CA GLU A 231 5.00 21.40 4.86
C GLU A 231 5.51 20.24 3.99
N PRO A 232 5.19 20.21 2.68
CA PRO A 232 5.65 19.17 1.78
C PRO A 232 7.16 19.09 1.85
N LYS A 233 7.70 17.91 2.18
CA LYS A 233 9.14 17.69 2.17
C LYS A 233 9.63 17.86 0.74
N GLU A 234 10.21 19.03 0.46
CA GLU A 234 10.77 19.36 -0.85
C GLU A 234 11.81 18.32 -1.23
N LEU A 235 11.54 17.52 -2.28
CA LEU A 235 12.33 16.36 -2.67
C LEU A 235 13.58 16.79 -3.46
N LYS A 236 14.42 17.62 -2.83
CA LYS A 236 15.67 18.17 -3.40
C LYS A 236 16.59 17.05 -3.88
N GLY A 237 16.99 17.14 -5.15
CA GLY A 237 17.88 16.17 -5.79
C GLY A 237 17.23 14.80 -6.06
N VAL A 238 15.89 14.73 -6.07
CA VAL A 238 15.13 13.55 -6.52
C VAL A 238 14.55 13.83 -7.89
N VAL A 239 14.88 12.99 -8.88
CA VAL A 239 14.20 12.95 -10.17
C VAL A 239 12.79 12.42 -9.92
N ARG A 240 11.79 13.26 -10.17
CA ARG A 240 10.37 12.92 -10.03
C ARG A 240 10.01 11.81 -11.04
N SER A 241 9.08 10.95 -10.67
CA SER A 241 8.43 10.05 -11.62
C SER A 241 7.43 10.87 -12.44
N GLU A 242 7.05 10.39 -13.62
CA GLU A 242 6.03 11.04 -14.45
C GLU A 242 4.73 10.22 -14.53
N VAL A 243 4.74 9.04 -13.92
CA VAL A 243 3.68 8.03 -13.95
C VAL A 243 3.55 7.42 -12.55
N ILE A 244 2.46 6.69 -12.30
CA ILE A 244 2.40 5.75 -11.18
C ILE A 244 3.24 4.53 -11.56
N ASP A 245 4.20 4.18 -10.69
CA ASP A 245 5.11 3.06 -10.89
C ASP A 245 4.51 1.73 -10.41
N GLY A 246 3.60 1.75 -9.42
CA GLY A 246 2.95 0.53 -8.93
C GLY A 246 1.77 0.79 -8.00
N VAL A 247 1.13 -0.30 -7.58
CA VAL A 247 -0.05 -0.26 -6.70
C VAL A 247 0.06 -1.28 -5.57
N ILE A 248 -0.42 -0.91 -4.38
CA ILE A 248 -0.59 -1.77 -3.22
C ILE A 248 -2.04 -1.62 -2.74
N GLY A 249 -2.80 -2.71 -2.69
CA GLY A 249 -4.20 -2.70 -2.25
C GLY A 249 -4.48 -3.66 -1.12
N PHE A 250 -5.47 -3.35 -0.28
CA PHE A 250 -5.99 -4.24 0.77
C PHE A 250 -7.47 -4.59 0.55
N SER A 251 -7.83 -5.86 0.70
CA SER A 251 -9.21 -6.35 0.62
C SER A 251 -9.87 -5.96 -0.71
N GLN A 252 -10.97 -5.21 -0.69
CA GLN A 252 -11.57 -4.62 -1.89
C GLN A 252 -10.58 -3.78 -2.71
N GLY A 253 -9.72 -2.98 -2.06
CA GLY A 253 -8.64 -2.26 -2.72
C GLY A 253 -7.57 -3.19 -3.31
N GLY A 254 -7.38 -4.38 -2.74
CA GLY A 254 -6.50 -5.43 -3.27
C GLY A 254 -7.05 -6.08 -4.55
N ALA A 255 -8.37 -6.26 -4.63
CA ALA A 255 -9.04 -6.63 -5.87
C ALA A 255 -8.96 -5.48 -6.90
N MET A 256 -9.25 -4.25 -6.48
CA MET A 256 -9.17 -3.05 -7.34
C MET A 256 -7.77 -2.84 -7.92
N ALA A 257 -6.72 -3.05 -7.11
CA ALA A 257 -5.32 -2.97 -7.53
C ALA A 257 -4.99 -3.96 -8.65
N ALA A 258 -5.47 -5.21 -8.55
CA ALA A 258 -5.26 -6.22 -9.58
C ALA A 258 -6.06 -5.90 -10.86
N MET A 259 -7.32 -5.45 -10.74
CA MET A 259 -8.12 -5.05 -11.89
C MET A 259 -7.54 -3.81 -12.62
N LEU A 260 -7.05 -2.81 -11.88
CA LEU A 260 -6.32 -1.66 -12.44
C LEU A 260 -5.08 -2.12 -13.22
N THR A 261 -4.31 -3.03 -12.64
CA THR A 261 -3.10 -3.59 -13.27
C THR A 261 -3.42 -4.28 -14.59
N ALA A 262 -4.41 -5.19 -14.58
CA ALA A 262 -4.88 -5.89 -15.76
C ALA A 262 -5.38 -4.94 -16.86
N ALA A 263 -6.22 -3.97 -16.51
CA ALA A 263 -6.81 -3.04 -17.47
C ALA A 263 -5.75 -2.14 -18.14
N MET A 264 -4.74 -1.70 -17.38
CA MET A 264 -3.62 -0.93 -17.91
C MET A 264 -2.72 -1.77 -18.82
N GLU A 265 -2.57 -3.07 -18.54
CA GLU A 265 -1.78 -3.99 -19.36
C GLU A 265 -2.49 -4.41 -20.66
N HIS A 266 -3.71 -4.95 -20.58
CA HIS A 266 -4.38 -5.58 -21.72
C HIS A 266 -4.73 -4.62 -22.87
N LEU A 267 -4.84 -3.32 -22.57
CA LEU A 267 -5.05 -2.27 -23.58
C LEU A 267 -3.75 -1.55 -23.98
N SER A 268 -2.61 -1.87 -23.38
CA SER A 268 -1.31 -1.30 -23.79
C SER A 268 -0.92 -1.71 -25.22
N PRO A 269 -0.21 -0.86 -25.98
CA PRO A 269 0.12 -1.13 -27.38
C PRO A 269 0.80 -2.50 -27.55
N GLY A 270 0.41 -3.23 -28.59
CA GLY A 270 0.93 -4.57 -28.90
C GLY A 270 0.20 -5.74 -28.22
N HIS A 271 -0.78 -5.50 -27.34
CA HIS A 271 -1.60 -6.56 -26.75
C HIS A 271 -2.87 -6.84 -27.58
N PRO A 272 -3.36 -8.10 -27.63
CA PRO A 272 -4.65 -8.43 -28.25
C PRO A 272 -5.78 -7.67 -27.57
N ARG A 273 -6.58 -6.92 -28.34
CA ARG A 273 -7.64 -6.08 -27.78
C ARG A 273 -8.85 -6.93 -27.36
N PRO A 274 -9.26 -6.91 -26.08
CA PRO A 274 -10.47 -7.59 -25.63
C PRO A 274 -11.75 -6.90 -26.16
N VAL A 275 -12.85 -7.66 -26.18
CA VAL A 275 -14.19 -7.10 -26.42
C VAL A 275 -14.70 -6.49 -25.12
N LEU A 276 -15.00 -5.20 -25.14
CA LEU A 276 -15.43 -4.41 -23.98
C LEU A 276 -16.85 -3.86 -24.17
N THR A 277 -17.53 -3.57 -23.06
CA THR A 277 -18.67 -2.64 -23.07
C THR A 277 -18.17 -1.22 -23.29
N ALA A 278 -19.04 -0.31 -23.75
CA ALA A 278 -18.67 1.09 -23.94
C ALA A 278 -18.20 1.76 -22.63
N GLU A 279 -18.82 1.39 -21.50
CA GLU A 279 -18.40 1.82 -20.16
C GLU A 279 -17.00 1.32 -19.82
N HIS A 280 -16.72 0.03 -20.03
CA HIS A 280 -15.40 -0.57 -19.78
C HIS A 280 -14.32 0.04 -20.66
N GLU A 281 -14.62 0.33 -21.93
CA GLU A 281 -13.68 1.02 -22.81
C GLU A 281 -13.40 2.47 -22.34
N ALA A 282 -14.41 3.18 -21.82
CA ALA A 282 -14.26 4.56 -21.36
C ALA A 282 -13.31 4.66 -20.16
N TRP A 283 -13.61 3.97 -19.05
CA TRP A 283 -12.75 4.07 -17.85
C TRP A 283 -11.39 3.41 -18.06
N ALA A 284 -11.29 2.33 -18.85
CA ALA A 284 -10.01 1.67 -19.13
C ALA A 284 -9.10 2.48 -20.05
N ARG A 285 -9.66 3.35 -20.89
CA ARG A 285 -8.91 4.38 -21.62
C ARG A 285 -8.42 5.47 -20.67
N GLN A 286 -9.31 5.99 -19.81
CA GLN A 286 -8.97 7.08 -18.88
C GLN A 286 -7.81 6.73 -17.95
N ILE A 287 -7.82 5.58 -17.28
CA ILE A 287 -6.71 5.13 -16.41
C ILE A 287 -5.37 4.95 -17.16
N ARG A 288 -5.42 4.66 -18.46
CA ARG A 288 -4.21 4.52 -19.29
C ARG A 288 -3.69 5.88 -19.72
N ASP A 289 -4.54 6.77 -20.20
CA ASP A 289 -4.15 8.13 -20.57
C ASP A 289 -3.60 8.89 -19.35
N ALA A 290 -4.23 8.71 -18.18
CA ALA A 290 -3.75 9.19 -16.88
C ALA A 290 -2.33 8.71 -16.51
N ASN A 291 -1.90 7.56 -17.04
CA ASN A 291 -0.54 7.00 -16.88
C ASN A 291 0.32 7.07 -18.15
N LYS A 292 0.00 7.96 -19.10
CA LYS A 292 0.74 8.13 -20.37
C LYS A 292 0.83 6.85 -21.21
N GLY A 293 -0.19 5.99 -21.12
CA GLY A 293 -0.25 4.67 -21.76
C GLY A 293 0.69 3.61 -21.19
N GLN A 294 1.42 3.91 -20.09
CA GLN A 294 2.36 2.99 -19.46
C GLN A 294 1.65 2.06 -18.46
N PRO A 295 1.91 0.73 -18.49
CA PRO A 295 1.41 -0.18 -17.47
C PRO A 295 2.14 0.04 -16.13
N LEU A 296 1.60 -0.56 -15.06
CA LEU A 296 2.27 -0.57 -13.76
C LEU A 296 3.47 -1.52 -13.77
N LYS A 297 4.50 -1.20 -12.98
CA LYS A 297 5.74 -2.01 -12.88
C LYS A 297 5.60 -3.16 -11.89
N PHE A 298 4.65 -3.04 -10.96
CA PHE A 298 4.27 -4.08 -10.00
C PHE A 298 2.89 -3.83 -9.40
N CYS A 299 2.26 -4.91 -8.94
CA CYS A 299 1.04 -4.90 -8.14
C CYS A 299 1.22 -5.72 -6.86
N VAL A 300 0.68 -5.23 -5.74
CA VAL A 300 0.67 -5.96 -4.47
C VAL A 300 -0.75 -6.02 -3.92
N SER A 301 -1.24 -7.22 -3.63
CA SER A 301 -2.59 -7.46 -3.15
C SER A 301 -2.56 -8.11 -1.77
N TYR A 302 -3.08 -7.43 -0.75
CA TYR A 302 -3.27 -7.97 0.60
C TYR A 302 -4.72 -8.40 0.77
N SER A 303 -4.99 -9.69 0.97
CA SER A 303 -6.35 -10.27 1.05
C SER A 303 -7.27 -9.84 -0.12
N GLY A 304 -6.71 -9.61 -1.31
CA GLY A 304 -7.49 -9.32 -2.51
C GLY A 304 -8.19 -10.57 -3.05
N PHE A 305 -9.14 -10.37 -3.97
CA PHE A 305 -9.98 -11.43 -4.50
C PHE A 305 -10.26 -11.26 -6.00
N PHE A 306 -10.51 -12.38 -6.67
CA PHE A 306 -10.91 -12.42 -8.07
C PHE A 306 -12.27 -11.73 -8.28
N ALA A 307 -12.37 -10.95 -9.36
CA ALA A 307 -13.62 -10.32 -9.79
C ALA A 307 -14.50 -11.37 -10.49
N LEU A 308 -15.59 -11.74 -9.83
CA LEU A 308 -16.53 -12.75 -10.34
C LEU A 308 -17.46 -12.30 -11.48
N PRO A 309 -17.81 -11.00 -11.66
CA PRO A 309 -18.71 -10.60 -12.75
C PRO A 309 -18.15 -10.97 -14.15
N PRO A 310 -18.90 -11.71 -14.99
CA PRO A 310 -18.41 -12.17 -16.30
C PRO A 310 -17.98 -11.05 -17.25
N GLU A 311 -18.60 -9.88 -17.15
CA GLU A 311 -18.28 -8.67 -17.91
C GLU A 311 -16.89 -8.09 -17.60
N LEU A 312 -16.27 -8.50 -16.49
CA LEU A 312 -14.89 -8.21 -16.11
C LEU A 312 -13.91 -9.34 -16.46
N GLY A 313 -14.40 -10.42 -17.09
CA GLY A 313 -13.60 -11.60 -17.45
C GLY A 313 -12.38 -11.29 -18.34
N TRP A 314 -12.48 -10.25 -19.16
CA TRP A 314 -11.41 -9.76 -20.04
C TRP A 314 -10.16 -9.26 -19.31
N LEU A 315 -10.25 -8.98 -18.01
CA LEU A 315 -9.11 -8.60 -17.17
C LEU A 315 -8.18 -9.80 -16.86
N TRP A 316 -8.62 -11.02 -17.12
CA TRP A 316 -7.97 -12.23 -16.60
C TRP A 316 -7.50 -13.21 -17.68
N GLU A 317 -7.82 -12.95 -18.95
CA GLU A 317 -7.31 -13.68 -20.11
C GLU A 317 -6.86 -12.68 -21.20
N PRO A 318 -5.58 -12.68 -21.64
CA PRO A 318 -4.47 -13.50 -21.13
C PRO A 318 -4.18 -13.23 -19.65
N LYS A 319 -3.33 -14.05 -19.02
CA LYS A 319 -2.90 -13.78 -17.64
C LYS A 319 -2.15 -12.45 -17.54
N VAL A 320 -2.35 -11.76 -16.41
CA VAL A 320 -1.65 -10.51 -16.08
C VAL A 320 -0.15 -10.79 -15.92
N LYS A 321 0.67 -10.17 -16.77
CA LYS A 321 2.13 -10.35 -16.83
C LYS A 321 2.91 -9.40 -15.93
N THR A 322 2.32 -8.24 -15.62
CA THR A 322 2.85 -7.28 -14.67
C THR A 322 3.12 -8.02 -13.36
N PRO A 323 4.35 -7.98 -12.81
CA PRO A 323 4.69 -8.71 -11.60
C PRO A 323 3.69 -8.46 -10.48
N THR A 324 3.13 -9.54 -9.92
CA THR A 324 2.19 -9.46 -8.80
C THR A 324 2.70 -10.17 -7.55
N MET A 325 2.39 -9.60 -6.39
CA MET A 325 2.64 -10.20 -5.09
C MET A 325 1.37 -10.23 -4.26
N HIS A 326 1.03 -11.40 -3.71
CA HIS A 326 -0.21 -11.63 -2.98
C HIS A 326 0.09 -12.05 -1.54
N PHE A 327 -0.44 -11.29 -0.58
CA PHE A 327 -0.41 -11.62 0.84
C PHE A 327 -1.75 -12.23 1.25
N LEU A 328 -1.72 -13.45 1.78
CA LEU A 328 -2.91 -14.20 2.20
C LEU A 328 -2.84 -14.45 3.73
N GLY A 329 -3.91 -14.16 4.45
CA GLY A 329 -4.05 -14.53 5.85
C GLY A 329 -4.60 -15.96 5.96
N SER A 330 -3.91 -16.86 6.67
CA SER A 330 -4.37 -18.25 6.86
C SER A 330 -5.58 -18.37 7.80
N LEU A 331 -5.99 -17.28 8.45
CA LEU A 331 -7.17 -17.17 9.30
C LEU A 331 -8.12 -16.06 8.78
N ASP A 332 -8.04 -15.73 7.49
CA ASP A 332 -8.91 -14.72 6.87
C ASP A 332 -10.32 -15.29 6.70
N THR A 333 -11.27 -14.78 7.48
CA THR A 333 -12.69 -15.17 7.44
C THR A 333 -13.56 -14.17 6.67
N VAL A 334 -12.97 -13.09 6.12
CA VAL A 334 -13.70 -12.03 5.39
C VAL A 334 -13.63 -12.28 3.89
N VAL A 335 -12.46 -12.72 3.40
CA VAL A 335 -12.26 -13.10 2.00
C VAL A 335 -11.97 -14.58 1.93
N GLU A 336 -12.88 -15.32 1.29
CA GLU A 336 -12.73 -16.75 1.05
C GLU A 336 -11.44 -17.05 0.26
N GLU A 337 -10.62 -17.96 0.80
CA GLU A 337 -9.30 -18.31 0.25
C GLU A 337 -9.35 -18.69 -1.24
N SER A 338 -10.40 -19.38 -1.69
CA SER A 338 -10.54 -19.78 -3.11
C SER A 338 -10.58 -18.56 -4.05
N ARG A 339 -11.20 -17.45 -3.63
CA ARG A 339 -11.30 -16.22 -4.43
C ARG A 339 -9.96 -15.50 -4.51
N SER A 340 -9.14 -15.55 -3.47
CA SER A 340 -7.78 -15.03 -3.50
C SER A 340 -6.85 -15.93 -4.32
N ARG A 341 -6.98 -17.27 -4.21
CA ARG A 341 -6.20 -18.21 -5.03
C ARG A 341 -6.51 -18.09 -6.52
N ARG A 342 -7.79 -17.93 -6.89
CA ARG A 342 -8.20 -17.67 -8.28
C ARG A 342 -7.61 -16.36 -8.82
N LEU A 343 -7.39 -15.35 -7.97
CA LEU A 343 -6.69 -14.13 -8.37
C LEU A 343 -5.20 -14.37 -8.63
N VAL A 344 -4.52 -15.13 -7.76
CA VAL A 344 -3.13 -15.56 -7.96
C VAL A 344 -2.99 -16.34 -9.28
N GLU A 345 -3.93 -17.24 -9.58
CA GLU A 345 -3.92 -18.07 -10.78
C GLU A 345 -4.11 -17.28 -12.08
N ALA A 346 -4.76 -16.11 -12.02
CA ALA A 346 -4.95 -15.18 -13.15
C ALA A 346 -3.72 -14.32 -13.46
N CYS A 347 -2.64 -14.42 -12.67
CA CYS A 347 -1.39 -13.70 -12.88
C CYS A 347 -0.25 -14.66 -13.27
N GLU A 348 0.69 -14.20 -14.09
CA GLU A 348 1.92 -14.92 -14.45
C GLU A 348 2.96 -14.78 -13.33
N ASP A 349 3.66 -15.88 -13.01
CA ASP A 349 4.74 -15.97 -12.01
C ASP A 349 4.47 -15.25 -10.65
N ALA A 350 3.21 -15.26 -10.21
CA ALA A 350 2.74 -14.55 -9.03
C ALA A 350 3.46 -14.98 -7.73
N VAL A 351 4.00 -14.01 -6.99
CA VAL A 351 4.66 -14.25 -5.70
C VAL A 351 3.63 -14.32 -4.59
N VAL A 352 3.56 -15.42 -3.84
CA VAL A 352 2.59 -15.58 -2.74
C VAL A 352 3.30 -15.63 -1.39
N VAL A 353 2.81 -14.85 -0.43
CA VAL A 353 3.22 -14.90 0.98
C VAL A 353 2.00 -15.18 1.84
N VAL A 354 2.08 -16.21 2.68
CA VAL A 354 1.00 -16.56 3.62
C VAL A 354 1.44 -16.19 5.04
N HIS A 355 0.60 -15.45 5.76
CA HIS A 355 0.83 -15.08 7.17
C HIS A 355 -0.20 -15.75 8.09
N PRO A 356 0.13 -16.04 9.36
CA PRO A 356 -0.72 -16.81 10.27
C PRO A 356 -1.89 -15.99 10.86
N GLY A 357 -2.30 -14.91 10.18
CA GLY A 357 -3.25 -13.93 10.68
C GLY A 357 -4.57 -13.92 9.93
N GLY A 358 -5.53 -13.15 10.43
CA GLY A 358 -6.79 -12.86 9.75
C GLY A 358 -6.70 -11.69 8.76
N HIS A 359 -7.82 -11.02 8.54
CA HIS A 359 -8.01 -9.99 7.51
C HIS A 359 -7.34 -8.63 7.85
N TYR A 360 -6.03 -8.51 7.68
CA TYR A 360 -5.29 -7.24 7.87
C TYR A 360 -3.99 -7.17 7.04
N VAL A 361 -3.39 -5.98 6.94
CA VAL A 361 -2.07 -5.79 6.34
C VAL A 361 -0.98 -6.04 7.40
N PRO A 362 -0.13 -7.08 7.27
CA PRO A 362 0.96 -7.31 8.22
C PRO A 362 2.10 -6.29 8.05
N VAL A 363 2.33 -5.49 9.09
CA VAL A 363 3.30 -4.37 9.08
C VAL A 363 4.59 -4.63 9.87
N SER A 364 4.82 -5.85 10.37
CA SER A 364 6.07 -6.22 11.04
C SER A 364 7.22 -6.35 10.02
N LYS A 365 8.47 -6.21 10.47
CA LYS A 365 9.66 -6.28 9.60
C LYS A 365 9.77 -7.58 8.80
N GLU A 366 9.31 -8.71 9.35
CA GLU A 366 9.42 -10.02 8.70
C GLU A 366 8.52 -10.15 7.47
N TRP A 367 7.36 -9.49 7.48
CA TRP A 367 6.38 -9.49 6.38
C TRP A 367 6.69 -8.39 5.35
N VAL A 368 7.26 -7.27 5.79
CA VAL A 368 7.68 -6.18 4.89
C VAL A 368 8.98 -6.49 4.14
N ALA A 369 9.87 -7.35 4.66
CA ALA A 369 11.11 -7.69 3.96
C ALA A 369 10.90 -8.40 2.59
N PRO A 370 10.00 -9.39 2.45
CA PRO A 370 9.60 -9.93 1.15
C PRO A 370 9.05 -8.87 0.19
N LEU A 371 8.18 -7.98 0.66
CA LEU A 371 7.60 -6.89 -0.13
C LEU A 371 8.69 -5.97 -0.72
N VAL A 372 9.64 -5.55 0.12
CA VAL A 372 10.78 -4.72 -0.31
C VAL A 372 11.61 -5.44 -1.37
N GLY A 373 11.89 -6.73 -1.17
CA GLY A 373 12.66 -7.54 -2.13
C GLY A 373 11.96 -7.64 -3.48
N PHE A 374 10.64 -7.84 -3.46
CA PHE A 374 9.79 -7.89 -4.65
C PHE A 374 9.76 -6.55 -5.40
N ILE A 375 9.40 -5.44 -4.72
CA ILE A 375 9.34 -4.10 -5.33
C ILE A 375 10.70 -3.72 -5.95
N ARG A 376 11.80 -3.98 -5.23
CA ARG A 376 13.16 -3.77 -5.77
C ARG A 376 13.39 -4.56 -7.06
N GLY A 377 13.10 -5.86 -7.05
CA GLY A 377 13.33 -6.72 -8.22
C GLY A 377 12.55 -6.26 -9.45
N CYS A 378 11.30 -5.81 -9.27
CA CYS A 378 10.47 -5.27 -10.34
C CYS A 378 11.06 -3.99 -10.93
N LEU A 379 11.48 -3.04 -10.08
CA LEU A 379 12.07 -1.77 -10.52
C LEU A 379 13.46 -1.94 -11.15
N GLU A 380 14.27 -2.88 -10.66
CA GLU A 380 15.56 -3.24 -11.26
C GLU A 380 15.40 -3.92 -12.63
N ARG A 381 14.36 -4.75 -12.81
CA ARG A 381 14.00 -5.33 -14.11
C ARG A 381 13.58 -4.25 -15.10
N TYR A 382 12.63 -3.41 -14.71
CA TYR A 382 12.09 -2.33 -15.58
C TYR A 382 13.19 -1.38 -16.07
N LYS A 383 14.16 -1.07 -15.20
CA LYS A 383 15.31 -0.24 -15.56
C LYS A 383 16.18 -0.88 -16.67
N LYS A 384 16.39 -2.20 -16.63
CA LYS A 384 17.16 -2.90 -17.67
C LYS A 384 16.41 -2.91 -19.00
N GLU A 385 15.12 -3.17 -18.97
CA GLU A 385 14.25 -3.15 -20.15
C GLU A 385 14.23 -1.74 -20.80
N GLU A 386 14.17 -0.65 -20.01
CA GLU A 386 14.34 0.74 -20.49
C GLU A 386 15.72 0.99 -21.11
N GLU A 387 16.80 0.44 -20.55
CA GLU A 387 18.18 0.62 -21.04
C GLU A 387 18.50 -0.22 -22.29
N GLU A 388 17.90 -1.40 -22.42
CA GLU A 388 18.03 -2.28 -23.59
C GLU A 388 17.17 -1.77 -24.77
N GLY A 389 15.95 -1.31 -24.50
CA GLY A 389 15.07 -0.72 -25.52
C GLY A 389 15.70 0.49 -26.22
N LYS A 390 16.30 1.41 -25.46
CA LYS A 390 16.97 2.60 -26.01
C LYS A 390 18.15 2.26 -26.93
N LYS A 391 18.98 1.29 -26.53
CA LYS A 391 20.08 0.80 -27.38
C LYS A 391 19.56 0.21 -28.69
N GLY A 392 18.48 -0.57 -28.63
CA GLY A 392 17.84 -1.15 -29.81
C GLY A 392 17.11 -0.15 -30.72
N GLU A 393 16.83 1.07 -30.24
CA GLU A 393 16.36 2.20 -31.06
C GLU A 393 17.53 2.99 -31.64
N GLU A 394 18.60 3.24 -30.87
CA GLU A 394 19.83 3.88 -31.37
C GLU A 394 20.48 3.05 -32.49
N GLU A 395 20.59 1.72 -32.33
CA GLU A 395 21.14 0.79 -33.35
C GLU A 395 20.25 0.65 -34.61
N LYS A 396 18.98 1.08 -34.58
CA LYS A 396 18.09 1.08 -35.75
C LYS A 396 18.06 2.42 -36.49
N ASN A 397 18.60 3.47 -35.89
CA ASN A 397 18.68 4.82 -36.44
C ASN A 397 20.10 5.17 -36.95
N LEU A 398 21.00 4.18 -36.95
CA LEU A 398 22.36 4.17 -37.52
C LEU A 398 22.41 3.31 -38.79
#